data_AF-A0A150SGT3-F1
#
_entry.id   AF-A0A150SGT3-F1
#
_cell.length_a   1.000
_cell.length_b   1.000
_cell.length_c   1.000
_cell.angle_alpha   90.00
_cell.angle_beta   90.00
_cell.angle_gamma   90.00
#
_symmetry.space_group_name_H-M   'P 1'
#
loop_
_entity.id
_entity.type
_entity.pdbx_description
1 polymer ?
#
loop_
_entity_poly.entity_id
_entity_poly.type
_entity_poly.pdbx_seq_one_letter_code
_entity_poly.pdbx_strand_id
1 'polypeptide(L)'
;MNHISYMRLMRALICGAVVGGISLSAPAQAQAVEYGVYEGEGCPAGYTPLTQLDAFWTFVASCDELPYSGVFRIADGSSIDGPWNNCQQHADDTRELDYTLCKPNYELFEIDGTTFAVVRGGEQCLEGFEHVDFATASAYSAEICTHVGYWGIARIGGGGSIDGVGYDCNVRATDSRPLGDAICVEIE
;
A
#
# COMPACT_ATOMS: atom_id res chain seq x y z
N MET A 1 11.92 2.50 15.84
CA MET A 1 10.45 2.55 15.85
C MET A 1 9.97 1.20 16.31
N ASN A 2 9.10 1.14 17.32
CA ASN A 2 8.59 -0.13 17.82
C ASN A 2 7.40 -0.53 16.94
N HIS A 3 7.67 -1.41 15.98
CA HIS A 3 6.61 -2.00 15.15
C HIS A 3 5.95 -3.12 15.92
N ILE A 4 4.68 -2.94 16.31
CA ILE A 4 3.83 -4.11 16.60
C ILE A 4 3.21 -4.52 15.27
N SER A 5 4.03 -5.21 14.45
CA SER A 5 3.53 -5.84 13.24
C SER A 5 2.68 -7.04 13.64
N TYR A 6 1.36 -6.85 13.69
CA TYR A 6 0.42 -7.95 13.57
C TYR A 6 0.33 -8.38 12.09
N MET A 7 1.46 -8.66 11.44
CA MET A 7 1.49 -9.41 10.18
C MET A 7 1.10 -10.85 10.50
N ARG A 8 -0.20 -11.11 10.58
CA ARG A 8 -0.73 -12.45 10.37
C ARG A 8 -1.40 -12.45 9.01
N LEU A 9 -0.91 -13.32 8.13
CA LEU A 9 -1.61 -13.71 6.90
C LEU A 9 -3.08 -13.96 7.24
N MET A 10 -3.96 -13.01 6.91
CA MET A 10 -5.38 -13.26 6.94
C MET A 10 -5.66 -14.30 5.86
N ARG A 11 -6.04 -15.50 6.28
CA ARG A 11 -6.66 -16.46 5.37
C ARG A 11 -7.94 -15.82 4.85
N ALA A 12 -7.95 -15.45 3.58
CA ALA A 12 -9.15 -15.02 2.87
C ALA A 12 -10.28 -16.03 3.14
N LEU A 13 -11.28 -15.62 3.92
CA LEU A 13 -12.52 -16.37 4.08
C LEU A 13 -13.37 -16.08 2.85
N ILE A 14 -13.23 -16.93 1.84
CA ILE A 14 -14.12 -16.94 0.69
C ILE A 14 -15.48 -17.44 1.18
N CYS A 15 -16.37 -16.52 1.56
CA CYS A 15 -17.79 -16.83 1.79
C CYS A 15 -18.48 -17.06 0.44
N GLY A 16 -18.30 -18.26 -0.12
CA GLY A 16 -19.03 -18.71 -1.31
C GLY A 16 -20.46 -19.13 -0.97
N ALA A 17 -21.41 -18.21 -1.04
CA ALA A 17 -22.84 -18.58 -1.10
C ALA A 17 -23.21 -18.89 -2.56
N VAL A 18 -23.28 -20.17 -2.92
CA VAL A 18 -23.80 -20.60 -4.22
C VAL A 18 -25.32 -20.63 -4.14
N VAL A 19 -25.96 -19.55 -4.58
CA VAL A 19 -27.39 -19.57 -4.94
C VAL A 19 -27.46 -19.30 -6.45
N GLY A 20 -28.03 -20.25 -7.18
CA GLY A 20 -27.91 -20.35 -8.63
C GLY A 20 -28.52 -19.21 -9.42
N GLY A 21 -27.96 -19.03 -10.62
CA GLY A 21 -28.61 -18.38 -11.76
C GLY A 21 -28.46 -16.86 -11.82
N ILE A 22 -27.89 -16.40 -12.94
CA ILE A 22 -27.57 -15.00 -13.30
C ILE A 22 -26.21 -14.56 -12.73
N SER A 23 -25.15 -14.79 -13.51
CA SER A 23 -23.87 -14.12 -13.31
C SER A 23 -24.02 -12.66 -13.72
N LEU A 24 -24.60 -11.87 -12.81
CA LEU A 24 -24.25 -10.46 -12.67
C LEU A 24 -22.84 -10.48 -12.12
N SER A 25 -21.85 -9.99 -12.88
CA SER A 25 -20.53 -9.70 -12.33
C SER A 25 -20.74 -8.79 -11.14
N ALA A 26 -20.60 -9.36 -9.94
CA ALA A 26 -20.53 -8.58 -8.73
C ALA A 26 -19.43 -7.54 -8.93
N PRO A 27 -19.64 -6.27 -8.53
CA PRO A 27 -18.55 -5.31 -8.49
C PRO A 27 -17.41 -5.93 -7.70
N ALA A 28 -16.17 -5.66 -8.12
CA ALA A 28 -14.93 -6.16 -7.52
C ALA A 28 -15.09 -6.29 -6.00
N GLN A 29 -14.95 -7.52 -5.52
CA GLN A 29 -15.41 -7.92 -4.20
C GLN A 29 -14.80 -7.03 -3.12
N ALA A 30 -15.68 -6.39 -2.36
CA ALA A 30 -15.44 -6.00 -0.99
C ALA A 30 -14.74 -7.14 -0.21
N GLN A 31 -13.46 -6.98 0.08
CA GLN A 31 -12.64 -7.98 0.76
C GLN A 31 -11.86 -7.30 1.88
N ALA A 32 -11.65 -8.04 2.97
CA ALA A 32 -10.72 -7.63 4.03
C ALA A 32 -9.32 -7.44 3.42
N VAL A 33 -8.63 -6.38 3.86
CA VAL A 33 -7.27 -6.08 3.38
C VAL A 33 -6.25 -6.43 4.44
N GLU A 34 -5.04 -6.76 4.00
CA GLU A 34 -3.88 -6.81 4.90
C GLU A 34 -3.59 -5.41 5.44
N TYR A 35 -3.29 -5.33 6.74
CA TYR A 35 -2.98 -4.07 7.40
C TYR A 35 -1.96 -4.27 8.52
N GLY A 36 -1.31 -3.17 8.91
CA GLY A 36 -0.53 -3.06 10.13
C GLY A 36 -0.99 -1.88 10.97
N VAL A 37 -0.68 -1.94 12.27
CA VAL A 37 -0.89 -0.84 13.22
C VAL A 37 0.44 -0.11 13.41
N TYR A 38 0.45 1.19 13.11
CA TYR A 38 1.66 2.01 13.17
C TYR A 38 1.47 3.15 14.14
N GLU A 39 2.50 3.46 14.94
CA GLU A 39 2.51 4.63 15.82
C GLU A 39 2.66 5.93 15.01
N GLY A 40 1.90 6.95 15.38
CA GLY A 40 1.91 8.28 14.78
C GLY A 40 0.74 8.56 13.83
N GLU A 41 0.78 9.75 13.21
CA GLU A 41 -0.32 10.30 12.40
C GLU A 41 -0.36 9.82 10.94
N GLY A 42 0.63 9.03 10.51
CA GLY A 42 0.75 8.62 9.12
C GLY A 42 1.38 7.25 8.95
N CYS A 43 1.38 6.79 7.71
CA CYS A 43 1.93 5.51 7.33
C CYS A 43 3.40 5.64 6.90
N PRO A 44 4.22 4.59 7.12
CA PRO A 44 5.58 4.57 6.60
C PRO A 44 5.58 4.50 5.06
N ALA A 45 6.76 4.67 4.47
CA ALA A 45 6.95 4.58 3.02
C ALA A 45 6.38 3.27 2.46
N GLY A 46 5.63 3.38 1.37
CA GLY A 46 4.94 2.26 0.73
C GLY A 46 3.73 1.72 1.47
N TYR A 47 3.25 2.41 2.50
CA TYR A 47 1.96 2.13 3.09
C TYR A 47 1.05 3.35 2.98
N THR A 48 -0.26 3.10 2.94
CA THR A 48 -1.28 4.15 2.92
C THR A 48 -2.33 3.87 3.99
N PRO A 49 -2.98 4.89 4.59
CA PRO A 49 -4.03 4.64 5.55
C PRO A 49 -5.16 3.81 4.94
N LEU A 50 -5.77 2.94 5.73
CA LEU A 50 -7.01 2.25 5.31
C LEU A 50 -8.08 3.30 4.99
N THR A 51 -8.86 3.11 3.95
CA THR A 51 -10.09 3.90 3.74
C THR A 51 -11.19 3.42 4.69
N GLN A 52 -12.24 4.22 4.87
CA GLN A 52 -13.45 3.77 5.60
C GLN A 52 -14.03 2.47 5.01
N LEU A 53 -13.96 2.30 3.69
CA LEU A 53 -14.43 1.11 3.02
C LEU A 53 -13.53 -0.10 3.31
N ASP A 54 -12.20 0.06 3.26
CA ASP A 54 -11.26 -1.01 3.66
C ASP A 54 -11.51 -1.43 5.11
N ALA A 55 -11.61 -0.45 6.01
CA ALA A 55 -11.84 -0.67 7.44
C ALA A 55 -13.18 -1.39 7.69
N PHE A 56 -14.25 -0.98 6.99
CA PHE A 56 -15.56 -1.63 7.10
C PHE A 56 -15.46 -3.12 6.77
N TRP A 57 -14.93 -3.47 5.60
CA TRP A 57 -14.87 -4.88 5.19
C TRP A 57 -13.90 -5.71 6.02
N THR A 58 -12.79 -5.11 6.45
CA THR A 58 -11.80 -5.78 7.29
C THR A 58 -12.41 -6.10 8.65
N PHE A 59 -13.00 -5.12 9.33
CA PHE A 59 -13.39 -5.26 10.74
C PHE A 59 -14.81 -5.75 10.99
N VAL A 60 -15.67 -5.87 9.97
CA VAL A 60 -16.96 -6.57 10.09
C VAL A 60 -16.80 -8.01 10.59
N ALA A 61 -15.68 -8.69 10.24
CA ALA A 61 -15.41 -10.07 10.65
C ALA A 61 -14.20 -10.25 11.58
N SER A 62 -13.37 -9.21 11.75
CA SER A 62 -12.09 -9.31 12.48
C SER A 62 -11.88 -8.18 13.51
N CYS A 63 -12.96 -7.55 13.99
CA CYS A 63 -12.88 -6.48 14.99
C CYS A 63 -12.03 -6.86 16.20
N ASP A 64 -12.18 -8.10 16.70
CA ASP A 64 -11.47 -8.64 17.86
C ASP A 64 -9.93 -8.75 17.68
N GLU A 65 -9.41 -8.55 16.46
CA GLU A 65 -7.98 -8.56 16.18
C GLU A 65 -7.29 -7.23 16.51
N LEU A 66 -8.04 -6.14 16.62
CA LEU A 66 -7.50 -4.85 17.03
C LEU A 66 -7.20 -4.81 18.53
N PRO A 67 -6.20 -4.03 18.97
CA PRO A 67 -5.99 -3.74 20.39
C PRO A 67 -7.28 -3.28 21.08
N TYR A 68 -7.65 -3.97 22.16
CA TYR A 68 -9.00 -3.93 22.75
C TYR A 68 -9.54 -2.52 22.97
N SER A 69 -8.72 -1.59 23.51
CA SER A 69 -9.10 -0.22 23.86
C SER A 69 -8.57 0.85 22.91
N GLY A 70 -7.97 0.46 21.79
CA GLY A 70 -7.34 1.40 20.87
C GLY A 70 -8.35 2.28 20.13
N VAL A 71 -7.84 3.39 19.59
CA VAL A 71 -8.51 4.21 18.59
C VAL A 71 -7.49 4.46 17.50
N PHE A 72 -7.85 4.13 16.27
CA PHE A 72 -6.90 4.08 15.17
C PHE A 72 -7.33 5.00 14.04
N ARG A 73 -6.41 5.86 13.61
CA ARG A 73 -6.58 6.72 12.46
C ARG A 73 -6.69 5.86 11.19
N ILE A 74 -7.60 6.28 10.33
CA ILE A 74 -7.75 5.79 8.96
C ILE A 74 -7.79 7.03 8.02
N ALA A 75 -7.92 6.83 6.72
CA ALA A 75 -7.83 7.90 5.72
C ALA A 75 -8.87 9.01 5.94
N ASP A 76 -8.61 10.18 5.32
CA ASP A 76 -9.56 11.30 5.25
C ASP A 76 -10.03 11.81 6.62
N GLY A 77 -9.12 11.85 7.60
CA GLY A 77 -9.42 12.33 8.96
C GLY A 77 -10.37 11.44 9.75
N SER A 78 -10.64 10.22 9.29
CA SER A 78 -11.55 9.29 9.95
C SER A 78 -10.81 8.41 10.95
N SER A 79 -11.54 7.71 11.82
CA SER A 79 -10.98 6.74 12.76
C SER A 79 -11.87 5.51 12.94
N ILE A 80 -11.30 4.47 13.53
CA ILE A 80 -12.03 3.30 14.01
C ILE A 80 -11.62 2.99 15.44
N ASP A 81 -12.58 2.72 16.31
CA ASP A 81 -12.28 2.27 17.67
C ASP A 81 -11.88 0.78 17.68
N GLY A 82 -11.33 0.31 18.79
CA GLY A 82 -11.11 -1.12 19.04
C GLY A 82 -12.38 -1.85 19.47
N PRO A 83 -12.26 -3.15 19.82
CA PRO A 83 -13.36 -4.00 20.26
C PRO A 83 -14.20 -3.45 21.41
N TRP A 84 -13.60 -2.68 22.32
CA TRP A 84 -14.30 -2.07 23.45
C TRP A 84 -15.51 -1.22 23.04
N ASN A 85 -15.44 -0.60 21.85
CA ASN A 85 -16.53 0.17 21.27
C ASN A 85 -17.00 -0.43 19.93
N ASN A 86 -16.96 -1.77 19.83
CA ASN A 86 -17.48 -2.56 18.70
C ASN A 86 -16.92 -2.13 17.33
N CYS A 87 -15.67 -1.66 17.27
CA CYS A 87 -15.05 -1.15 16.05
C CYS A 87 -15.89 -0.08 15.32
N GLN A 88 -16.50 0.81 16.10
CA GLN A 88 -17.24 1.94 15.56
C GLN A 88 -16.31 2.84 14.73
N GLN A 89 -16.75 3.17 13.51
CA GLN A 89 -16.07 4.16 12.67
C GLN A 89 -16.61 5.56 12.95
N HIS A 90 -15.70 6.54 12.93
CA HIS A 90 -16.01 7.95 13.10
C HIS A 90 -15.47 8.71 11.89
N ALA A 91 -16.35 9.45 11.23
CA ALA A 91 -15.94 10.44 10.24
C ALA A 91 -15.46 11.71 10.96
N ASP A 92 -14.47 12.39 10.38
CA ASP A 92 -13.95 13.68 10.85
C ASP A 92 -13.54 13.66 12.34
N ASP A 93 -12.77 12.65 12.72
CA ASP A 93 -12.29 12.50 14.09
C ASP A 93 -11.21 13.53 14.42
N THR A 94 -11.53 14.43 15.34
CA THR A 94 -10.67 15.52 15.78
C THR A 94 -9.81 15.17 17.00
N ARG A 95 -9.93 13.94 17.51
CA ARG A 95 -9.08 13.45 18.61
C ARG A 95 -7.63 13.34 18.16
N GLU A 96 -6.71 13.57 19.11
CA GLU A 96 -5.31 13.19 18.95
C GLU A 96 -5.23 11.67 19.07
N LEU A 97 -4.71 11.01 18.04
CA LEU A 97 -4.67 9.55 17.93
C LEU A 97 -3.22 9.11 17.78
N ASP A 98 -2.82 8.14 18.59
CA ASP A 98 -1.45 7.64 18.66
C ASP A 98 -1.13 6.61 17.57
N TYR A 99 -2.14 6.06 16.90
CA TYR A 99 -1.98 4.96 15.96
C TYR A 99 -2.73 5.19 14.64
N THR A 100 -2.16 4.71 13.55
CA THR A 100 -2.75 4.67 12.21
C THR A 100 -2.79 3.23 11.70
N LEU A 101 -3.91 2.83 11.09
CA LEU A 101 -4.00 1.57 10.36
C LEU A 101 -3.55 1.79 8.92
N CYS A 102 -2.54 1.04 8.50
CA CYS A 102 -1.94 1.21 7.18
C CYS A 102 -1.96 -0.10 6.40
N LYS A 103 -2.30 -0.02 5.11
CA LYS A 103 -2.24 -1.14 4.17
C LYS A 103 -1.06 -0.96 3.20
N PRO A 104 -0.51 -2.06 2.66
CA PRO A 104 0.49 -1.99 1.61
C PRO A 104 0.02 -1.14 0.43
N ASN A 105 0.92 -0.31 -0.08
CA ASN A 105 0.76 0.51 -1.27
C ASN A 105 2.02 0.38 -2.15
N TYR A 106 2.42 -0.87 -2.38
CA TYR A 106 3.54 -1.23 -3.23
C TYR A 106 3.22 -2.52 -3.99
N GLU A 107 3.98 -2.77 -5.04
CA GLU A 107 3.98 -4.02 -5.80
C GLU A 107 5.40 -4.57 -5.83
N LEU A 108 5.58 -5.84 -5.43
CA LEU A 108 6.85 -6.56 -5.56
C LEU A 108 6.86 -7.36 -6.86
N PHE A 109 8.00 -7.38 -7.54
CA PHE A 109 8.21 -8.14 -8.77
C PHE A 109 9.67 -8.56 -8.89
N GLU A 110 9.95 -9.58 -9.69
CA GLU A 110 11.30 -10.12 -9.87
C GLU A 110 11.76 -10.01 -11.32
N ILE A 111 13.02 -9.61 -11.51
CA ILE A 111 13.70 -9.63 -12.80
C ILE A 111 15.04 -10.33 -12.60
N ASP A 112 15.29 -11.41 -13.35
CA ASP A 112 16.52 -12.21 -13.28
C ASP A 112 16.92 -12.66 -11.85
N GLY A 113 15.93 -12.89 -10.97
CA GLY A 113 16.16 -13.30 -9.57
C GLY A 113 16.51 -12.16 -8.62
N THR A 114 16.42 -10.90 -9.08
CA THR A 114 16.51 -9.71 -8.24
C THR A 114 15.11 -9.20 -7.92
N THR A 115 14.84 -8.92 -6.65
CA THR A 115 13.56 -8.37 -6.18
C THR A 115 13.51 -6.86 -6.36
N PHE A 116 12.46 -6.39 -7.01
CA PHE A 116 12.13 -4.98 -7.16
C PHE A 116 10.80 -4.65 -6.48
N ALA A 117 10.61 -3.38 -6.17
CA ALA A 117 9.36 -2.83 -5.67
C ALA A 117 8.98 -1.57 -6.46
N VAL A 118 7.70 -1.46 -6.85
CA VAL A 118 7.11 -0.17 -7.18
C VAL A 118 6.37 0.34 -5.96
N VAL A 119 6.91 1.36 -5.32
CA VAL A 119 6.29 2.03 -4.19
C VAL A 119 5.37 3.14 -4.70
N ARG A 120 4.13 3.19 -4.23
CA ARG A 120 3.12 4.15 -4.67
C ARG A 120 2.86 5.23 -3.63
N GLY A 121 2.52 6.42 -4.10
CA GLY A 121 2.15 7.55 -3.24
C GLY A 121 3.32 8.17 -2.47
N GLY A 122 4.55 7.97 -2.92
CA GLY A 122 5.75 8.58 -2.37
C GLY A 122 7.01 8.26 -3.17
N GLU A 123 8.07 9.03 -2.93
CA GLU A 123 9.37 8.85 -3.57
C GLU A 123 10.36 8.01 -2.72
N GLN A 124 9.92 7.45 -1.60
CA GLN A 124 10.79 6.71 -0.67
C GLN A 124 10.65 5.20 -0.88
N CYS A 125 11.73 4.46 -0.63
CA CYS A 125 11.72 3.01 -0.68
C CYS A 125 11.26 2.38 0.62
N LEU A 126 10.81 1.12 0.51
CA LEU A 126 10.50 0.26 1.65
C LEU A 126 11.77 0.01 2.48
N GLU A 127 11.60 -0.35 3.75
CA GLU A 127 12.72 -0.86 4.54
C GLU A 127 13.31 -2.12 3.89
N GLY A 128 14.64 -2.21 3.82
CA GLY A 128 15.36 -3.29 3.12
C GLY A 128 15.48 -3.08 1.60
N PHE A 129 14.97 -1.97 1.08
CA PHE A 129 15.09 -1.60 -0.33
C PHE A 129 15.77 -0.24 -0.49
N GLU A 130 16.46 -0.06 -1.60
CA GLU A 130 17.00 1.24 -2.03
C GLU A 130 16.51 1.60 -3.42
N HIS A 131 16.68 2.87 -3.83
CA HIS A 131 16.31 3.26 -5.18
C HIS A 131 17.16 2.52 -6.22
N VAL A 132 16.51 1.97 -7.24
CA VAL A 132 17.23 1.39 -8.37
C VAL A 132 18.09 2.46 -9.04
N ASP A 133 19.35 2.15 -9.37
CA ASP A 133 20.21 3.12 -10.06
C ASP A 133 19.81 3.31 -11.54
N PHE A 134 20.31 4.36 -12.17
CA PHE A 134 20.00 4.69 -13.57
C PHE A 134 20.44 3.62 -14.58
N ALA A 135 21.58 2.96 -14.37
CA ALA A 135 22.08 1.95 -15.29
C ALA A 135 21.18 0.71 -15.25
N THR A 136 20.82 0.26 -14.05
CA THR A 136 19.92 -0.86 -13.81
C THR A 136 18.52 -0.56 -14.35
N ALA A 137 17.97 0.63 -14.05
CA ALA A 137 16.67 1.05 -14.58
C ALA A 137 16.64 1.13 -16.12
N SER A 138 17.74 1.55 -16.74
CA SER A 138 17.85 1.61 -18.21
C SER A 138 17.91 0.22 -18.83
N ALA A 139 18.70 -0.69 -18.24
CA ALA A 139 18.88 -2.05 -18.72
C ALA A 139 17.57 -2.87 -18.70
N TYR A 140 16.75 -2.66 -17.66
CA TYR A 140 15.48 -3.36 -17.44
C TYR A 140 14.26 -2.47 -17.67
N SER A 141 14.40 -1.41 -18.46
CA SER A 141 13.37 -0.38 -18.63
C SER A 141 12.05 -0.94 -19.16
N ALA A 142 12.12 -1.90 -20.10
CA ALA A 142 10.95 -2.51 -20.72
C ALA A 142 10.13 -3.35 -19.73
N GLU A 143 10.79 -4.03 -18.80
CA GLU A 143 10.15 -4.84 -17.76
C GLU A 143 9.62 -3.93 -16.63
N ILE A 144 10.48 -3.07 -16.07
CA ILE A 144 10.14 -2.19 -14.94
C ILE A 144 8.96 -1.28 -15.26
N CYS A 145 8.91 -0.68 -16.47
CA CYS A 145 7.88 0.29 -16.81
C CYS A 145 6.46 -0.30 -16.84
N THR A 146 6.32 -1.62 -16.98
CA THR A 146 5.01 -2.28 -16.92
C THR A 146 4.39 -2.21 -15.53
N HIS A 147 5.22 -2.11 -14.50
CA HIS A 147 4.81 -2.01 -13.11
C HIS A 147 4.63 -0.56 -12.65
N VAL A 148 5.17 0.44 -13.34
CA VAL A 148 4.99 1.88 -13.00
C VAL A 148 3.54 2.36 -13.24
N GLY A 149 2.72 1.57 -13.94
CA GLY A 149 1.39 1.96 -14.36
C GLY A 149 1.43 2.81 -15.64
N TYR A 150 0.35 2.78 -16.42
CA TYR A 150 0.41 3.20 -17.83
C TYR A 150 0.89 4.65 -18.04
N TRP A 151 0.45 5.59 -17.19
CA TRP A 151 0.89 7.00 -17.21
C TRP A 151 1.72 7.37 -15.98
N GLY A 152 2.22 6.39 -15.24
CA GLY A 152 2.99 6.63 -14.03
C GLY A 152 4.38 7.17 -14.36
N ILE A 153 4.97 7.85 -13.38
CA ILE A 153 6.37 8.28 -13.41
C ILE A 153 6.92 8.04 -12.02
N ALA A 154 7.93 7.20 -11.93
CA ALA A 154 8.52 6.77 -10.68
C ALA A 154 9.94 7.29 -10.51
N ARG A 155 10.27 7.70 -9.28
CA ARG A 155 11.61 8.08 -8.84
C ARG A 155 12.56 6.89 -8.92
N ILE A 156 13.77 7.13 -9.40
CA ILE A 156 14.90 6.20 -9.30
C ILE A 156 16.10 6.92 -8.65
N GLY A 157 17.17 6.19 -8.42
CA GLY A 157 18.38 6.65 -7.74
C GLY A 157 19.06 7.81 -8.47
N GLY A 158 19.85 8.59 -7.73
CA GLY A 158 20.55 9.76 -8.28
C GLY A 158 19.63 10.91 -8.73
N GLY A 159 18.37 10.90 -8.32
CA GLY A 159 17.37 11.91 -8.70
C GLY A 159 16.78 11.69 -10.10
N GLY A 160 16.94 10.50 -10.68
CA GLY A 160 16.37 10.15 -11.98
C GLY A 160 14.87 9.84 -11.92
N SER A 161 14.32 9.46 -13.07
CA SER A 161 12.96 8.89 -13.17
C SER A 161 12.88 7.76 -14.21
N ILE A 162 11.86 6.91 -14.08
CA ILE A 162 11.39 6.03 -15.14
C ILE A 162 9.90 6.25 -15.39
N ASP A 163 9.51 6.27 -16.65
CA ASP A 163 8.12 6.42 -17.04
C ASP A 163 7.43 5.07 -17.27
N GLY A 164 6.10 5.08 -17.15
CA GLY A 164 5.25 3.98 -17.58
C GLY A 164 5.16 3.81 -19.10
N VAL A 165 4.50 2.72 -19.50
CA VAL A 165 4.36 2.29 -20.91
C VAL A 165 3.73 3.35 -21.82
N GLY A 166 2.78 4.15 -21.33
CA GLY A 166 2.13 5.22 -22.11
C GLY A 166 3.07 6.37 -22.50
N TYR A 167 4.22 6.47 -21.84
CA TYR A 167 5.30 7.42 -22.16
C TYR A 167 6.55 6.70 -22.69
N ASP A 168 6.37 5.55 -23.36
CA ASP A 168 7.43 4.78 -24.03
C ASP A 168 8.56 4.29 -23.10
N CYS A 169 8.29 4.09 -21.81
CA CYS A 169 9.25 3.54 -20.85
C CYS A 169 10.57 4.35 -20.75
N ASN A 170 10.50 5.66 -20.96
CA ASN A 170 11.67 6.53 -20.94
C ASN A 170 12.32 6.57 -19.54
N VAL A 171 13.66 6.47 -19.51
CA VAL A 171 14.47 6.61 -18.29
C VAL A 171 15.28 7.89 -18.36
N ARG A 172 15.26 8.68 -17.28
CA ARG A 172 15.99 9.95 -17.16
C ARG A 172 16.98 9.86 -16.01
N ALA A 173 18.21 10.30 -16.25
CA ALA A 173 19.23 10.38 -15.21
C ALA A 173 18.95 11.49 -14.18
N THR A 174 18.11 12.46 -14.52
CA THR A 174 17.73 13.55 -13.60
C THR A 174 16.32 14.02 -13.90
N ASP A 175 15.52 14.19 -12.85
CA ASP A 175 14.17 14.69 -12.90
C ASP A 175 13.85 15.48 -11.63
N SER A 176 13.63 16.79 -11.76
CA SER A 176 13.35 17.69 -10.64
C SER A 176 11.88 17.78 -10.25
N ARG A 177 10.99 17.07 -10.97
CA ARG A 177 9.57 17.05 -10.64
C ARG A 177 9.34 16.30 -9.32
N PRO A 178 8.38 16.72 -8.50
CA PRO A 178 7.84 15.84 -7.46
C PRO A 178 7.08 14.70 -8.13
N LEU A 179 7.48 13.48 -7.86
CA LEU A 179 6.93 12.25 -8.40
C LEU A 179 6.08 11.54 -7.34
N GLY A 180 5.13 10.76 -7.82
CA GLY A 180 4.18 10.05 -6.96
C GLY A 180 4.60 8.65 -6.58
N ASP A 181 5.58 8.07 -7.28
CA ASP A 181 5.98 6.67 -7.11
C ASP A 181 7.52 6.57 -7.03
N ALA A 182 8.03 5.42 -6.61
CA ALA A 182 9.46 5.08 -6.66
C ALA A 182 9.67 3.64 -7.15
N ILE A 183 10.74 3.41 -7.91
CA ILE A 183 11.26 2.07 -8.16
C ILE A 183 12.42 1.80 -7.24
N CYS A 184 12.30 0.69 -6.53
CA CYS A 184 13.26 0.25 -5.56
C CYS A 184 13.73 -1.17 -5.88
N VAL A 185 14.91 -1.50 -5.38
CA VAL A 185 15.54 -2.81 -5.49
C VAL A 185 15.95 -3.26 -4.09
N GLU A 186 15.82 -4.55 -3.81
CA GLU A 186 16.22 -5.13 -2.53
C GLU A 186 17.73 -4.93 -2.30
N ILE A 187 18.09 -4.54 -1.08
CA ILE A 187 19.49 -4.36 -0.68
C ILE A 187 20.10 -5.75 -0.42
N GLU A 188 21.25 -6.04 -1.03
CA GLU A 188 22.01 -7.28 -0.77
C GLU A 188 22.70 -7.30 0.60
#